data_AF-A0A4Y2KTY5-F1
#
_entry.id   AF-A0A4Y2KTY5-F1
#
_cell.length_a   1.000
_cell.length_b   1.000
_cell.length_c   1.000
_cell.angle_alpha   90.00
_cell.angle_beta   90.00
_cell.angle_gamma   90.00
#
_symmetry.space_group_name_H-M   'P 1'
#
loop_
_entity.id
_entity.type
_entity.pdbx_description
1 polymer ?
#
loop_
_entity_poly.entity_id
_entity_poly.type
_entity_poly.pdbx_seq_one_letter_code
_entity_poly.pdbx_strand_id
1 'polypeptide(L)'
;MTKVDEAWIDLSDTNAKSKFQFLIRDQNRQDLTPSTTVPHPKGIMVWIGISANGAAKPRFVQPGAKINSEYCIQKILKPFLKDDYCRLYPNGDAILHQDSSPSHASRVTQKFLTGQQV
;
A
#
# COMPACT_ATOMS: atom_id res chain seq x y z
N MET A 1 13.51 -9.06 8.62
CA MET A 1 12.28 -9.45 7.88
C MET A 1 11.38 -8.22 7.76
N THR A 2 11.14 -7.77 6.52
CA THR A 2 10.22 -6.67 6.20
C THR A 2 8.99 -7.26 5.54
N LYS A 3 7.81 -6.95 6.08
CA LYS A 3 6.55 -7.21 5.39
C LYS A 3 6.17 -6.00 4.57
N VAL A 4 5.82 -6.20 3.32
CA VAL A 4 5.43 -5.15 2.40
C VAL A 4 4.08 -5.46 1.81
N ASP A 5 3.29 -4.42 1.59
CA ASP A 5 1.96 -4.52 0.99
C ASP A 5 1.54 -3.19 0.36
N GLU A 6 0.53 -3.27 -0.49
CA GLU A 6 -0.14 -2.15 -1.12
C GLU A 6 -1.52 -1.91 -0.52
N ALA A 7 -1.81 -0.66 -0.15
CA ALA A 7 -3.12 -0.26 0.37
C ALA A 7 -3.71 0.90 -0.44
N TRP A 8 -5.00 0.81 -0.78
CA TRP A 8 -5.76 1.93 -1.33
C TRP A 8 -6.32 2.78 -0.19
N ILE A 9 -5.98 4.07 -0.18
CA ILE A 9 -6.48 5.05 0.78
C ILE A 9 -7.50 5.93 0.06
N ASP A 10 -8.74 5.92 0.55
CA ASP A 10 -9.80 6.81 0.06
C ASP A 10 -9.53 8.25 0.53
N LEU A 11 -9.55 9.20 -0.40
CA LEU A 11 -9.39 10.64 -0.19
C LEU A 11 -10.71 11.39 -0.33
N SER A 12 -11.81 10.68 -0.59
CA SER A 12 -13.15 11.25 -0.54
C SER A 12 -13.38 11.79 0.86
N ASP A 13 -13.60 13.10 0.99
CA ASP A 13 -14.08 13.68 2.22
C ASP A 13 -15.48 13.12 2.50
N THR A 14 -15.53 12.05 3.29
CA THR A 14 -16.79 11.40 3.61
C THR A 14 -17.63 12.26 4.55
N ASN A 15 -17.15 13.41 5.06
CA ASN A 15 -17.83 14.19 6.09
C ASN A 15 -18.35 13.29 7.24
N ALA A 16 -17.53 12.31 7.66
CA ALA A 16 -17.90 11.28 8.64
C ALA A 16 -19.10 10.38 8.26
N LYS A 17 -19.51 10.35 6.99
CA LYS A 17 -20.54 9.42 6.49
C LYS A 17 -19.99 7.99 6.49
N SER A 18 -20.46 7.22 7.46
CA SER A 18 -20.16 5.80 7.62
C SER A 18 -21.26 4.94 6.98
N LYS A 19 -20.88 3.75 6.51
CA LYS A 19 -21.85 2.69 6.13
C LYS A 19 -22.70 2.24 7.32
N PHE A 20 -22.19 2.44 8.54
CA PHE A 20 -22.88 2.15 9.78
C PHE A 20 -23.33 3.45 10.43
N GLN A 21 -24.63 3.56 10.67
CA GLN A 21 -25.22 4.67 11.42
C GLN A 21 -25.78 4.11 12.73
N PHE A 22 -25.35 4.70 13.83
CA PHE A 22 -25.86 4.36 15.15
C PHE A 22 -27.12 5.17 15.41
N LEU A 23 -28.21 4.48 15.75
CA LEU A 23 -29.47 5.10 16.16
C LEU A 23 -29.55 5.05 17.69
N ILE A 24 -29.77 6.19 18.32
CA ILE A 24 -30.26 6.25 19.70
C ILE A 24 -31.77 5.95 19.68
N ARG A 25 -32.31 5.27 20.71
CA ARG A 25 -33.67 4.70 20.73
C ARG A 25 -34.81 5.66 20.29
N ASP A 26 -34.64 6.96 20.45
CA ASP A 26 -35.65 7.99 20.12
C ASP A 26 -35.39 8.75 18.81
N GLN A 27 -34.38 8.38 18.01
CA GLN A 27 -34.13 9.02 16.71
C GLN A 27 -35.00 8.44 15.59
N ASN A 28 -35.59 9.32 14.78
CA ASN A 28 -36.38 8.95 13.61
C ASN A 28 -35.48 8.40 12.49
N ARG A 29 -35.82 7.21 11.99
CA ARG A 29 -35.11 6.56 10.89
C ARG A 29 -35.12 7.36 9.59
N GLN A 30 -36.06 8.27 9.39
CA GLN A 30 -36.16 9.09 8.18
C GLN A 30 -35.14 10.23 8.13
N ASP A 31 -34.58 10.63 9.28
CA ASP A 31 -33.55 11.67 9.35
C ASP A 31 -32.14 11.13 9.00
N LEU A 32 -32.04 9.81 8.80
CA LEU A 32 -30.82 9.15 8.38
C LEU A 32 -30.59 9.35 6.87
N THR A 33 -29.49 9.98 6.51
CA THR A 33 -29.06 10.07 5.11
C THR A 33 -28.28 8.82 4.74
N PRO A 34 -28.74 7.94 3.83
CA PRO A 34 -27.99 6.77 3.43
C PRO A 34 -26.62 7.15 2.88
N SER A 35 -25.56 6.47 3.34
CA SER A 35 -24.23 6.61 2.71
C SER A 35 -24.31 6.02 1.30
N THR A 36 -24.38 6.87 0.29
CA THR A 36 -24.25 6.45 -1.11
C THR A 36 -22.80 6.11 -1.40
N THR A 37 -22.54 4.87 -1.81
CA THR A 37 -21.23 4.48 -2.33
C THR A 37 -20.96 5.28 -3.60
N VAL A 38 -19.98 6.18 -3.57
CA VAL A 38 -19.53 6.90 -4.77
C VAL A 38 -18.78 5.89 -5.65
N PRO A 39 -19.17 5.67 -6.92
CA PRO A 39 -18.40 4.85 -7.83
C PRO A 39 -17.06 5.55 -8.14
N HIS A 40 -15.94 4.84 -7.98
CA HIS A 40 -14.58 5.36 -8.19
C HIS A 40 -14.22 6.54 -7.25
N PRO A 41 -14.22 6.31 -5.93
CA PRO A 41 -13.78 7.33 -4.99
C PRO A 41 -12.35 7.74 -5.32
N LYS A 42 -12.06 9.05 -5.20
CA LYS A 42 -10.69 9.52 -5.37
C LYS A 42 -9.86 8.87 -4.28
N GLY A 43 -8.81 8.18 -4.66
CA GLY A 43 -7.92 7.56 -3.70
C GLY A 43 -6.50 7.49 -4.22
N ILE A 44 -5.62 7.13 -3.31
CA ILE A 44 -4.21 6.97 -3.57
C ILE A 44 -3.78 5.59 -3.11
N MET A 45 -3.09 4.87 -3.99
CA MET A 45 -2.48 3.61 -3.60
C MET A 45 -1.10 3.89 -3.03
N VAL A 46 -0.82 3.28 -1.89
CA VAL A 46 0.44 3.45 -1.16
C VAL A 46 1.05 2.08 -0.96
N TRP A 47 2.33 1.97 -1.31
CA TRP A 47 3.17 0.84 -0.92
C TRP A 47 3.90 1.19 0.36
N ILE A 48 3.88 0.30 1.34
CA ILE A 48 4.61 0.46 2.59
C ILE A 48 5.29 -0.84 3.01
N GLY A 49 6.49 -0.70 3.56
CA GLY A 49 7.20 -1.80 4.18
C GLY A 49 7.40 -1.56 5.67
N ILE A 50 7.13 -2.57 6.50
CA ILE A 50 7.32 -2.50 7.95
C ILE A 50 8.19 -3.67 8.40
N SER A 51 9.19 -3.36 9.23
CA SER A 51 10.10 -4.31 9.84
C SER A 51 10.27 -4.02 11.34
N ALA A 52 10.89 -4.92 12.08
CA ALA A 52 11.24 -4.69 13.48
C ALA A 52 12.16 -3.46 13.68
N ASN A 53 12.94 -3.09 12.64
CA ASN A 53 13.86 -1.96 12.67
C ASN A 53 13.21 -0.64 12.23
N GLY A 54 11.90 -0.65 11.97
CA GLY A 54 11.11 0.50 11.58
C GLY A 54 10.38 0.34 10.24
N ALA A 55 9.67 1.39 9.86
CA ALA A 55 8.95 1.47 8.59
C ALA A 55 9.83 2.08 7.49
N ALA A 56 9.67 1.57 6.27
CA ALA A 56 10.19 2.17 5.06
C ALA A 56 9.41 3.44 4.70
N LYS A 57 10.03 4.33 3.93
CA LYS A 57 9.35 5.51 3.42
C LYS A 57 8.14 5.09 2.56
N PRO A 58 6.92 5.59 2.83
CA PRO A 58 5.75 5.29 2.00
C PRO A 58 5.97 5.71 0.55
N ARG A 59 5.58 4.84 -0.39
CA ARG A 59 5.72 5.08 -1.83
C ARG A 59 4.35 5.21 -2.46
N PHE A 60 4.05 6.40 -2.93
CA PHE A 60 2.78 6.71 -3.55
C PHE A 60 2.77 6.27 -5.01
N VAL A 61 1.80 5.44 -5.37
CA VAL A 61 1.55 5.05 -6.75
C VAL A 61 0.65 6.11 -7.39
N GLN A 62 0.99 6.50 -8.61
CA GLN A 62 0.21 7.51 -9.32
C GLN A 62 -1.23 7.01 -9.56
N PRO A 63 -2.25 7.82 -9.28
CA PRO A 63 -3.64 7.46 -9.57
C PRO A 63 -3.82 7.07 -11.04
N GLY A 64 -4.49 5.95 -11.30
CA GLY A 64 -4.70 5.41 -12.66
C GLY A 64 -3.50 4.69 -13.27
N ALA A 65 -2.33 4.64 -12.59
CA ALA A 65 -1.20 3.87 -13.08
C ALA A 65 -1.46 2.36 -12.93
N LYS A 66 -1.17 1.61 -14.00
CA LYS A 66 -1.17 0.15 -13.95
C LYS A 66 0.13 -0.33 -13.31
N ILE A 67 0.06 -0.95 -12.12
CA ILE A 67 1.23 -1.58 -11.51
C ILE A 67 1.57 -2.84 -12.33
N ASN A 68 2.58 -2.71 -13.17
CA ASN A 68 3.27 -3.83 -13.79
C ASN A 68 4.61 -4.07 -13.08
N SER A 69 5.31 -5.13 -13.47
CA SER A 69 6.60 -5.50 -12.86
C SER A 69 7.66 -4.42 -13.00
N GLU A 70 7.73 -3.75 -14.15
CA GLU A 70 8.71 -2.69 -14.40
C GLU A 70 8.47 -1.47 -13.50
N TYR A 71 7.21 -1.10 -13.32
CA TYR A 71 6.79 -0.05 -12.41
C TYR A 71 7.17 -0.40 -10.97
N CYS A 72 6.87 -1.62 -10.53
CA CYS A 72 7.26 -2.10 -9.20
C CYS A 72 8.78 -2.01 -9.01
N ILE A 73 9.58 -2.49 -9.95
CA ILE A 73 11.04 -2.42 -9.85
C ILE A 73 11.53 -0.97 -9.82
N GLN A 74 11.08 -0.12 -10.73
CA GLN A 74 11.64 1.23 -10.89
C GLN A 74 11.17 2.22 -9.81
N LYS A 75 9.88 2.18 -9.46
CA LYS A 75 9.25 3.17 -8.56
C LYS A 75 9.17 2.71 -7.12
N ILE A 76 9.18 1.40 -6.87
CA ILE A 76 9.04 0.81 -5.54
C ILE A 76 10.37 0.20 -5.08
N LEU A 77 10.83 -0.88 -5.72
CA LEU A 77 11.94 -1.68 -5.21
C LEU A 77 13.30 -0.98 -5.29
N LYS A 78 13.66 -0.39 -6.43
CA LYS A 78 14.94 0.34 -6.57
C LYS A 78 15.13 1.41 -5.49
N PRO A 79 14.17 2.34 -5.30
CA PRO A 79 14.36 3.34 -4.27
C PRO A 79 14.18 2.77 -2.85
N PHE A 80 13.46 1.66 -2.63
CA PHE A 80 13.47 0.97 -1.32
C PHE A 80 14.86 0.43 -0.98
N LEU A 81 15.49 -0.26 -1.93
CA LEU A 81 16.85 -0.78 -1.78
C LEU A 81 17.88 0.33 -1.58
N LYS A 82 17.68 1.49 -2.21
CA LYS A 82 18.59 2.64 -2.08
C LYS A 82 18.42 3.41 -0.77
N ASP A 83 17.19 3.73 -0.40
CA ASP A 83 16.90 4.72 0.64
C ASP A 83 16.63 4.08 2.01
N ASP A 84 16.01 2.90 2.03
CA ASP A 84 15.50 2.28 3.24
C ASP A 84 16.32 1.06 3.68
N TYR A 85 16.89 0.31 2.73
CA TYR A 85 17.58 -0.96 3.03
C TYR A 85 18.73 -0.80 4.02
N CYS A 86 19.71 0.07 3.76
CA CYS A 86 20.86 0.25 4.64
C CYS A 86 20.46 0.76 6.03
N ARG A 87 19.39 1.55 6.10
CA ARG A 87 18.86 2.06 7.37
C ARG A 87 18.15 0.97 8.18
N LEU A 88 17.36 0.12 7.50
CA LEU A 88 16.59 -0.94 8.13
C LEU A 88 17.43 -2.20 8.40
N TYR A 89 18.49 -2.44 7.64
CA TYR A 89 19.31 -3.65 7.70
C TYR A 89 20.81 -3.31 7.58
N PRO A 90 21.41 -2.71 8.61
CA PRO A 90 22.84 -2.35 8.59
C PRO A 90 23.75 -3.57 8.45
N ASN A 91 23.30 -4.74 8.89
CA ASN A 91 24.04 -6.01 8.80
C ASN A 91 23.85 -6.73 7.46
N GLY A 92 23.03 -6.19 6.56
CA GLY A 92 22.80 -6.77 5.24
C GLY A 92 21.90 -8.02 5.19
N ASP A 93 21.50 -8.60 6.33
CA ASP A 93 20.56 -9.72 6.38
C ASP A 93 19.11 -9.21 6.33
N ALA A 94 18.54 -9.18 5.12
CA ALA A 94 17.18 -8.74 4.89
C ALA A 94 16.36 -9.82 4.19
N ILE A 95 15.22 -10.15 4.79
CA ILE A 95 14.18 -10.97 4.18
C ILE A 95 13.01 -10.05 3.81
N LEU A 96 12.63 -10.04 2.53
CA LEU A 96 11.48 -9.30 2.01
C LEU A 96 10.29 -10.25 1.84
N HIS A 97 9.19 -9.96 2.52
CA HIS A 97 7.95 -10.72 2.45
C HIS A 97 6.84 -9.89 1.83
N GLN A 98 6.36 -10.32 0.67
CA GLN A 98 5.33 -9.67 -0.13
C GLN A 98 4.30 -10.70 -0.58
N ASP A 99 3.15 -10.23 -1.05
CA ASP A 99 2.12 -11.09 -1.62
C ASP A 99 2.55 -11.70 -2.97
N SER A 100 1.73 -12.60 -3.50
CA SER A 100 1.98 -13.27 -4.79
C SER A 100 1.35 -12.53 -5.97
N SER A 101 1.15 -11.20 -5.89
CA SER A 101 0.58 -10.45 -7.01
C SER A 101 1.39 -10.68 -8.29
N PRO A 102 0.77 -10.66 -9.49
CA PRO A 102 1.48 -10.96 -10.73
C PRO A 102 2.73 -10.10 -10.97
N SER A 103 2.72 -8.85 -10.48
CA SER A 103 3.87 -7.94 -10.60
C SER A 103 5.04 -8.37 -9.70
N HIS A 104 4.76 -8.83 -8.47
CA HIS A 104 5.76 -9.28 -7.50
C HIS A 104 6.30 -10.67 -7.83
N ALA A 105 5.42 -11.60 -8.22
CA ALA A 105 5.78 -12.96 -8.59
C ALA A 105 6.40 -13.09 -10.00
N SER A 106 6.42 -12.00 -10.77
CA SER A 106 6.98 -12.04 -12.12
C SER A 106 8.48 -12.39 -12.13
N ARG A 107 8.91 -13.09 -13.18
CA ARG A 107 10.31 -13.49 -13.37
C ARG A 107 11.28 -12.30 -13.35
N VAL A 108 10.86 -11.14 -13.86
CA VAL A 108 11.69 -9.93 -13.90
C VAL A 108 11.90 -9.37 -12.50
N THR A 109 10.83 -9.29 -11.69
CA THR A 109 10.91 -8.82 -10.29
C THR A 109 11.72 -9.77 -9.42
N GLN A 110 11.50 -11.08 -9.53
CA GLN A 110 12.27 -12.07 -8.78
C GLN A 110 13.75 -12.04 -9.15
N LYS A 111 14.09 -11.98 -10.44
CA LYS A 111 15.48 -11.84 -10.90
C LYS A 111 16.14 -10.55 -10.41
N PHE A 112 15.39 -9.45 -10.35
CA PHE A 112 15.91 -8.20 -9.81
C PHE A 112 16.25 -8.34 -8.32
N LEU A 113 15.40 -8.99 -7.53
CA LEU A 113 15.64 -9.21 -6.10
C LEU A 113 16.79 -10.21 -5.84
N THR A 114 16.89 -11.29 -6.61
CA THR A 114 17.97 -12.28 -6.43
C THR A 114 19.31 -11.83 -6.99
N GLY A 115 19.31 -11.07 -8.09
CA GLY A 115 20.52 -10.46 -8.66
C GLY A 115 21.09 -9.31 -7.84
N GLN A 116 20.41 -8.91 -6.76
CA GLN A 116 20.87 -7.95 -5.75
C GLN A 116 21.47 -8.64 -4.51
N GLN A 117 21.55 -9.98 -4.46
CA GLN A 117 22.38 -10.66 -3.45
C GLN A 117 23.85 -10.27 -3.69
N VAL A 118 24.37 -9.39 -2.83
CA VAL A 118 25.79 -9.00 -2.75
C VAL A 118 26.54 -10.06 -1.97
#